data_AF-A0A8C6X491-F1
#
_entry.id   AF-A0A8C6X491-F1
#
_cell.length_a   1.000
_cell.length_b   1.000
_cell.length_c   1.000
_cell.angle_alpha   90.00
_cell.angle_beta   90.00
_cell.angle_gamma   90.00
#
_symmetry.space_group_name_H-M   'P 1'
#
loop_
_entity.id
_entity.type
_entity.pdbx_description
1 polymer ?
#
loop_
_entity_poly.entity_id
_entity_poly.type
_entity_poly.pdbx_seq_one_letter_code
_entity_poly.pdbx_strand_id
1 'polypeptide(L)'
;MDATEFRKRGKEMVDYIADYIEKIEERQVYPDVEPGYLRALIPEFAPETPERFEDILKDVERIIMPGVTHWHSPYFFAYFPTANSFPALLGDMLSGGIGCIGFSWASSPACTELETVMLDWLGKMINLPPQFLAGKDGEGGGVIQGTASEATLVAMLAARTKAIRHIQLDNENLTQGEIIGRLVAYTSDQVSTLFPALLGTSTSCHLESILHLCFILQHWQIPLGRRFRSLKMWFVFRMYGVSGLQEYIRKHVRLAHEFKDLVLQDDRFEICADVILGLVCFRLKGSNELNEVLLKNINDARKIHLVPCHLRGKFVLRFAICARTVESSHIQFAWKNITTIASVLLKTQKQSTD
;
A
#
# COMPACT_ATOMS: atom_id res chain seq x y z
N MET A 1 2.95 2.01 33.34
CA MET A 1 3.20 0.59 33.00
C MET A 1 4.68 0.32 33.19
N ASP A 2 5.06 -0.85 33.73
CA ASP A 2 6.44 -1.30 33.88
C ASP A 2 6.77 -2.45 32.90
N ALA A 3 7.96 -3.04 33.00
CA ALA A 3 8.35 -4.18 32.16
C ALA A 3 7.53 -5.46 32.43
N THR A 4 6.99 -5.63 33.64
CA THR A 4 6.15 -6.79 34.01
C THR A 4 4.77 -6.69 33.36
N GLU A 5 4.09 -5.56 33.53
CA GLU A 5 2.80 -5.29 32.93
C GLU A 5 2.92 -5.19 31.40
N PHE A 6 4.02 -4.66 30.85
CA PHE A 6 4.28 -4.72 29.40
C PHE A 6 4.38 -6.16 28.88
N ARG A 7 5.03 -7.09 29.61
CA ARG A 7 5.07 -8.52 29.24
C ARG A 7 3.72 -9.22 29.30
N LYS A 8 2.76 -8.67 30.05
CA LYS A 8 1.36 -9.10 30.06
C LYS A 8 0.60 -8.50 28.88
N ARG A 9 0.51 -7.16 28.79
CA ARG A 9 -0.30 -6.45 27.78
C ARG A 9 0.23 -6.61 26.36
N GLY A 10 1.54 -6.76 26.20
CA GLY A 10 2.15 -7.07 24.92
C GLY A 10 1.76 -8.46 24.39
N LYS A 11 1.46 -9.43 25.26
CA LYS A 11 0.91 -10.73 24.85
C LYS A 11 -0.56 -10.60 24.48
N GLU A 12 -1.36 -10.00 25.36
CA GLU A 12 -2.79 -9.74 25.10
C GLU A 12 -3.01 -8.99 23.76
N MET A 13 -2.12 -8.06 23.41
CA MET A 13 -2.10 -7.36 22.12
C MET A 13 -1.63 -8.25 20.95
N VAL A 14 -0.66 -9.14 21.14
CA VAL A 14 -0.24 -10.11 20.10
C VAL A 14 -1.36 -11.10 19.79
N ASP A 15 -2.01 -11.64 20.83
CA ASP A 15 -3.14 -12.55 20.71
C ASP A 15 -4.31 -11.85 19.99
N TYR A 16 -4.64 -10.61 20.39
CA TYR A 16 -5.65 -9.77 19.72
C TYR A 16 -5.34 -9.50 18.24
N ILE A 17 -4.08 -9.19 17.89
CA ILE A 17 -3.66 -8.94 16.50
C ILE A 17 -3.74 -10.24 15.67
N ALA A 18 -3.43 -11.40 16.26
CA ALA A 18 -3.58 -12.68 15.60
C ALA A 18 -5.07 -13.00 15.35
N ASP A 19 -5.89 -12.93 16.40
CA ASP A 19 -7.36 -13.12 16.33
C ASP A 19 -8.00 -12.23 15.26
N TYR A 20 -7.64 -10.94 15.22
CA TYR A 20 -8.13 -10.00 14.22
C TYR A 20 -7.73 -10.38 12.79
N ILE A 21 -6.49 -10.83 12.57
CA ILE A 21 -5.98 -11.20 11.24
C ILE A 21 -6.54 -12.56 10.77
N GLU A 22 -6.79 -13.49 11.68
CA GLU A 22 -7.37 -14.80 11.36
C GLU A 22 -8.87 -14.70 11.06
N LYS A 23 -9.62 -13.88 11.84
CA LYS A 23 -11.07 -13.70 11.69
C LYS A 23 -11.46 -12.52 10.78
N ILE A 24 -10.51 -11.96 10.02
CA ILE A 24 -10.74 -10.79 9.16
C ILE A 24 -11.72 -11.05 7.99
N GLU A 25 -11.96 -12.32 7.66
CA GLU A 25 -12.99 -12.71 6.68
C GLU A 25 -14.42 -12.51 7.23
N GLU A 26 -14.62 -12.58 8.55
CA GLU A 26 -15.92 -12.36 9.20
C GLU A 26 -16.29 -10.87 9.28
N ARG A 27 -15.33 -9.97 9.08
CA ARG A 27 -15.50 -8.51 9.17
C ARG A 27 -16.02 -7.93 7.85
N GLN A 28 -16.97 -7.00 7.93
CA GLN A 28 -17.49 -6.29 6.76
C GLN A 28 -16.42 -5.36 6.16
N VAL A 29 -15.97 -5.66 4.93
CA VAL A 29 -14.79 -5.02 4.29
C VAL A 29 -14.80 -3.48 4.32
N TYR A 30 -15.97 -2.87 4.06
CA TYR A 30 -16.15 -1.42 3.98
C TYR A 30 -17.20 -0.97 5.02
N PRO A 31 -16.94 0.07 5.81
CA PRO A 31 -17.80 0.44 6.94
C PRO A 31 -19.06 1.20 6.49
N ASP A 32 -20.07 1.22 7.37
CA ASP A 32 -21.33 1.98 7.21
C ASP A 32 -21.34 3.30 8.02
N VAL A 33 -20.18 3.77 8.48
CA VAL A 33 -20.09 4.99 9.29
C VAL A 33 -20.02 6.24 8.41
N GLU A 34 -20.77 7.26 8.80
CA GLU A 34 -20.76 8.57 8.14
C GLU A 34 -19.56 9.44 8.58
N PRO A 35 -19.09 10.39 7.73
CA PRO A 35 -18.01 11.31 8.07
C PRO A 35 -18.28 12.07 9.37
N GLY A 36 -17.40 11.89 10.36
CA GLY A 36 -17.48 12.55 11.67
C GLY A 36 -18.01 11.69 12.83
N TYR A 37 -18.50 10.47 12.56
CA TYR A 37 -19.11 9.58 13.58
C TYR A 37 -18.28 9.47 14.89
N LEU A 38 -16.96 9.34 14.76
CA LEU A 38 -16.02 9.08 15.85
C LEU A 38 -16.06 10.15 16.95
N ARG A 39 -16.24 11.43 16.59
CA ARG A 39 -16.18 12.55 17.54
C ARG A 39 -17.30 12.49 18.59
N ALA A 40 -18.45 11.89 18.26
CA ALA A 40 -19.57 11.75 19.19
C ALA A 40 -19.46 10.52 20.11
N LEU A 41 -18.45 9.66 19.91
CA LEU A 41 -18.28 8.39 20.64
C LEU A 41 -17.14 8.42 21.66
N ILE A 42 -16.29 9.44 21.64
CA ILE A 42 -15.13 9.63 22.52
C ILE A 42 -15.29 10.89 23.39
N PRO A 43 -14.65 10.98 24.57
CA PRO A 43 -14.62 12.20 25.36
C PRO A 43 -14.02 13.40 24.60
N GLU A 44 -14.51 14.60 24.89
CA GLU A 44 -13.98 15.86 24.31
C GLU A 44 -12.58 16.22 24.84
N PHE A 45 -12.26 15.79 26.06
CA PHE A 45 -11.00 16.06 26.76
C PHE A 45 -10.26 14.76 27.06
N ALA A 46 -8.92 14.82 27.12
CA ALA A 46 -8.10 13.70 27.57
C ALA A 46 -8.35 13.40 29.06
N PRO A 47 -8.29 12.12 29.49
CA PRO A 47 -8.54 11.76 30.89
C PRO A 47 -7.44 12.26 31.83
N GLU A 48 -7.83 12.86 32.95
CA GLU A 48 -6.89 13.33 33.99
C GLU A 48 -6.19 12.17 34.73
N THR A 49 -6.86 11.01 34.82
CA THR A 49 -6.36 9.81 35.49
C THR A 49 -6.18 8.66 34.51
N PRO A 50 -5.14 7.80 34.64
CA PRO A 50 -4.92 6.69 33.71
C PRO A 50 -6.09 5.70 33.64
N GLU A 51 -6.57 5.45 32.43
CA GLU A 51 -7.58 4.43 32.14
C GLU A 51 -6.97 3.02 32.05
N ARG A 52 -7.83 1.99 32.11
CA ARG A 52 -7.39 0.60 32.05
C ARG A 52 -7.21 0.13 30.61
N PHE A 53 -6.17 -0.67 30.39
CA PHE A 53 -5.91 -1.33 29.11
C PHE A 53 -7.11 -2.19 28.62
N GLU A 54 -7.83 -2.86 29.53
CA GLU A 54 -8.99 -3.66 29.15
C GLU A 54 -10.18 -2.81 28.66
N ASP A 55 -10.27 -1.55 29.09
CA ASP A 55 -11.34 -0.64 28.68
C ASP A 55 -10.97 0.04 27.35
N ILE A 56 -9.69 0.41 27.17
CA ILE A 56 -9.15 0.86 25.87
C ILE A 56 -9.35 -0.19 24.77
N LEU A 57 -9.10 -1.49 25.04
CA LEU A 57 -9.33 -2.55 24.05
C LEU A 57 -10.81 -2.75 23.70
N LYS A 58 -11.74 -2.59 24.66
CA LYS A 58 -13.18 -2.60 24.35
C LYS A 58 -13.54 -1.47 23.41
N ASP A 59 -12.95 -0.30 23.58
CA ASP A 59 -13.23 0.86 22.75
C ASP A 59 -12.57 0.80 21.36
N VAL A 60 -11.45 0.06 21.21
CA VAL A 60 -10.96 -0.33 19.88
C VAL A 60 -12.02 -1.15 19.12
N GLU A 61 -12.62 -2.17 19.73
CA GLU A 61 -13.68 -2.97 19.09
C GLU A 61 -15.01 -2.23 18.94
N ARG A 62 -15.39 -1.41 19.92
CA ARG A 62 -16.70 -0.73 19.99
C ARG A 62 -16.78 0.55 19.16
N ILE A 63 -15.67 1.29 19.04
CA ILE A 63 -15.64 2.63 18.42
C ILE A 63 -14.76 2.66 17.17
N ILE A 64 -13.58 2.04 17.22
CA ILE A 64 -12.61 2.14 16.11
C ILE A 64 -12.96 1.16 14.99
N MET A 65 -13.09 -0.14 15.29
CA MET A 65 -13.33 -1.18 14.28
C MET A 65 -14.57 -0.95 13.38
N PRO A 66 -15.71 -0.42 13.85
CA PRO A 66 -16.85 -0.09 12.98
C PRO A 66 -16.55 0.92 11.87
N GLY A 67 -15.50 1.74 12.01
CA GLY A 67 -15.02 2.67 10.99
C GLY A 67 -13.76 2.22 10.25
N VAL A 68 -13.25 1.01 10.49
CA VAL A 68 -12.08 0.47 9.79
C VAL A 68 -12.52 -0.13 8.45
N THR A 69 -11.95 0.37 7.35
CA THR A 69 -11.92 -0.40 6.09
C THR A 69 -10.90 -1.52 6.23
N HIS A 70 -11.31 -2.78 6.11
CA HIS A 70 -10.45 -3.93 6.36
C HIS A 70 -9.60 -4.30 5.13
N TRP A 71 -8.56 -3.50 4.86
CA TRP A 71 -7.60 -3.66 3.74
C TRP A 71 -6.95 -5.05 3.59
N HIS A 72 -6.95 -5.86 4.66
CA HIS A 72 -6.38 -7.21 4.65
C HIS A 72 -7.44 -8.33 4.66
N SER A 73 -8.73 -7.99 4.55
CA SER A 73 -9.80 -8.96 4.31
C SER A 73 -9.65 -9.58 2.92
N PRO A 74 -9.82 -10.90 2.72
CA PRO A 74 -9.69 -11.52 1.41
C PRO A 74 -10.75 -11.06 0.39
N TYR A 75 -11.74 -10.28 0.83
CA TYR A 75 -12.77 -9.64 0.00
C TYR A 75 -12.50 -8.15 -0.33
N PHE A 76 -11.34 -7.62 0.08
CA PHE A 76 -10.85 -6.29 -0.32
C PHE A 76 -10.12 -6.38 -1.68
N PHE A 77 -10.72 -5.81 -2.73
CA PHE A 77 -10.15 -5.77 -4.09
C PHE A 77 -9.94 -4.34 -4.63
N ALA A 78 -9.94 -3.36 -3.73
CA ALA A 78 -9.82 -1.95 -4.04
C ALA A 78 -8.37 -1.45 -4.07
N TYR A 79 -8.14 -0.29 -4.69
CA TYR A 79 -6.84 0.41 -4.77
C TYR A 79 -5.66 -0.48 -5.21
N PHE A 80 -4.84 -0.92 -4.27
CA PHE A 80 -3.68 -1.80 -4.41
C PHE A 80 -3.34 -2.44 -3.04
N PRO A 81 -2.56 -3.56 -3.01
CA PRO A 81 -2.15 -4.24 -1.77
C PRO A 81 -1.29 -3.40 -0.80
N THR A 82 -1.93 -2.70 0.14
CA THR A 82 -1.22 -2.28 1.36
C THR A 82 -0.82 -3.52 2.17
N ALA A 83 0.48 -3.65 2.40
CA ALA A 83 1.09 -4.91 2.77
C ALA A 83 1.04 -5.20 4.28
N ASN A 84 1.00 -6.49 4.63
CA ASN A 84 0.98 -6.95 6.03
C ASN A 84 1.56 -8.36 6.16
N SER A 85 2.53 -8.53 7.07
CA SER A 85 3.16 -9.80 7.38
C SER A 85 3.64 -9.84 8.83
N PHE A 86 3.53 -11.01 9.49
CA PHE A 86 3.99 -11.17 10.87
C PHE A 86 5.50 -10.84 11.07
N PRO A 87 6.42 -11.21 10.15
CA PRO A 87 7.81 -10.77 10.23
C PRO A 87 7.98 -9.24 10.23
N ALA A 88 7.15 -8.50 9.48
CA ALA A 88 7.18 -7.04 9.49
C ALA A 88 6.64 -6.45 10.79
N LEU A 89 5.59 -7.05 11.38
CA LEU A 89 5.07 -6.64 12.69
C LEU A 89 6.11 -6.87 13.80
N LEU A 90 6.80 -8.01 13.80
CA LEU A 90 7.92 -8.28 14.70
C LEU A 90 9.08 -7.28 14.51
N GLY A 91 9.36 -6.88 13.26
CA GLY A 91 10.34 -5.86 12.95
C GLY A 91 9.97 -4.44 13.43
N ASP A 92 8.69 -4.03 13.35
CA ASP A 92 8.26 -2.74 13.92
C ASP A 92 8.28 -2.78 15.45
N MET A 93 7.84 -3.88 16.05
CA MET A 93 7.89 -4.08 17.51
C MET A 93 9.34 -3.98 18.04
N LEU A 94 10.31 -4.58 17.34
CA LEU A 94 11.73 -4.44 17.68
C LEU A 94 12.26 -3.02 17.42
N SER A 95 11.85 -2.37 16.31
CA SER A 95 12.21 -0.96 16.06
C SER A 95 11.65 -0.01 17.13
N GLY A 96 10.46 -0.30 17.66
CA GLY A 96 9.85 0.46 18.76
C GLY A 96 10.58 0.21 20.09
N GLY A 97 10.91 -1.05 20.39
CA GLY A 97 11.66 -1.42 21.59
C GLY A 97 13.11 -0.91 21.63
N ILE A 98 13.75 -0.73 20.48
CA ILE A 98 15.08 -0.10 20.37
C ILE A 98 14.97 1.44 20.47
N GLY A 99 13.88 2.03 19.96
CA GLY A 99 13.55 3.45 20.16
C GLY A 99 14.52 4.48 19.56
N CYS A 100 15.53 4.07 18.79
CA CYS A 100 16.56 4.97 18.30
C CYS A 100 16.08 5.88 17.16
N ILE A 101 16.64 7.10 17.11
CA ILE A 101 16.42 8.06 16.02
C ILE A 101 17.71 8.17 15.21
N GLY A 102 17.74 7.58 14.01
CA GLY A 102 18.93 7.49 13.15
C GLY A 102 19.27 8.78 12.38
N PHE A 103 19.19 9.96 13.00
CA PHE A 103 19.49 11.23 12.31
C PHE A 103 20.98 11.40 11.93
N SER A 104 21.88 10.65 12.57
CA SER A 104 23.29 10.54 12.18
C SER A 104 23.78 9.10 12.31
N TRP A 105 24.94 8.79 11.75
CA TRP A 105 25.58 7.48 11.97
C TRP A 105 25.86 7.26 13.46
N ALA A 106 26.34 8.30 14.17
CA ALA A 106 26.66 8.22 15.59
C ALA A 106 25.42 8.04 16.49
N SER A 107 24.23 8.47 16.08
CA SER A 107 23.02 8.30 16.90
C SER A 107 22.47 6.87 16.87
N SER A 108 22.75 6.10 15.79
CA SER A 108 22.66 4.64 15.79
C SER A 108 23.34 4.07 14.53
N PRO A 109 24.56 3.48 14.64
CA PRO A 109 25.26 2.92 13.49
C PRO A 109 24.44 1.83 12.79
N ALA A 110 23.93 0.86 13.55
CA ALA A 110 23.13 -0.25 13.03
C ALA A 110 21.85 0.21 12.29
N CYS A 111 21.23 1.33 12.70
CA CYS A 111 20.09 1.92 12.00
C CYS A 111 20.45 2.42 10.59
N THR A 112 21.72 2.75 10.35
CA THR A 112 22.22 3.23 9.06
C THR A 112 22.80 2.07 8.24
N GLU A 113 23.73 1.31 8.82
CA GLU A 113 24.41 0.18 8.15
C GLU A 113 23.42 -0.86 7.61
N LEU A 114 22.42 -1.26 8.42
CA LEU A 114 21.44 -2.25 8.00
C LEU A 114 20.51 -1.73 6.90
N GLU A 115 20.26 -0.41 6.84
CA GLU A 115 19.46 0.18 5.75
C GLU A 115 20.19 0.03 4.43
N THR A 116 21.46 0.44 4.35
CA THR A 116 22.31 0.24 3.17
C THR A 116 22.34 -1.22 2.73
N VAL A 117 22.64 -2.16 3.64
CA VAL A 117 22.74 -3.59 3.30
C VAL A 117 21.41 -4.19 2.83
N MET A 118 20.27 -3.79 3.41
CA MET A 118 18.95 -4.28 2.98
C MET A 118 18.53 -3.77 1.60
N LEU A 119 18.92 -2.55 1.25
CA LEU A 119 18.66 -2.00 -0.09
C LEU A 119 19.62 -2.58 -1.13
N ASP A 120 20.86 -2.89 -0.75
CA ASP A 120 21.82 -3.64 -1.57
C ASP A 120 21.34 -5.09 -1.82
N TRP A 121 20.75 -5.75 -0.82
CA TRP A 121 20.11 -7.07 -0.96
C TRP A 121 18.92 -7.01 -1.91
N LEU A 122 18.03 -6.04 -1.71
CA LEU A 122 16.87 -5.82 -2.56
C LEU A 122 17.27 -5.57 -4.01
N GLY A 123 18.19 -4.63 -4.26
CA GLY A 123 18.64 -4.29 -5.62
C GLY A 123 19.15 -5.52 -6.38
N LYS A 124 19.80 -6.46 -5.68
CA LYS A 124 20.22 -7.75 -6.25
C LYS A 124 19.06 -8.70 -6.50
N MET A 125 18.02 -8.74 -5.64
CA MET A 125 16.80 -9.54 -5.85
C MET A 125 16.00 -9.09 -7.08
N ILE A 126 15.97 -7.78 -7.38
CA ILE A 126 15.30 -7.22 -8.57
C ILE A 126 16.28 -6.94 -9.73
N ASN A 127 17.51 -7.46 -9.66
CA ASN A 127 18.54 -7.39 -10.69
C ASN A 127 18.83 -5.96 -11.22
N LEU A 128 18.92 -4.98 -10.32
CA LEU A 128 19.33 -3.62 -10.66
C LEU A 128 20.80 -3.57 -11.12
N PRO A 129 21.14 -2.70 -12.10
CA PRO A 129 22.52 -2.41 -12.47
C PRO A 129 23.40 -1.99 -11.26
N PRO A 130 24.70 -2.37 -11.22
CA PRO A 130 25.57 -2.12 -10.08
C PRO A 130 25.71 -0.65 -9.65
N GLN A 131 25.46 0.30 -10.56
CA GLN A 131 25.50 1.75 -10.30
C GLN A 131 24.43 2.23 -9.30
N PHE A 132 23.41 1.41 -9.03
CA PHE A 132 22.38 1.67 -8.03
C PHE A 132 22.70 1.05 -6.65
N LEU A 133 23.74 0.21 -6.57
CA LEU A 133 24.17 -0.45 -5.35
C LEU A 133 25.24 0.40 -4.64
N ALA A 134 25.28 0.34 -3.31
CA ALA A 134 26.36 0.96 -2.52
C ALA A 134 27.60 0.05 -2.51
N GLY A 135 27.40 -1.26 -2.35
CA GLY A 135 28.48 -2.25 -2.33
C GLY A 135 29.53 -1.98 -1.23
N LYS A 136 30.75 -1.66 -1.66
CA LYS A 136 31.88 -1.22 -0.80
C LYS A 136 32.40 0.15 -1.24
N ASP A 137 32.64 0.27 -2.54
CA ASP A 137 33.31 1.40 -3.19
C ASP A 137 32.40 2.05 -4.26
N GLY A 138 31.08 1.88 -4.16
CA GLY A 138 30.09 2.39 -5.12
C GLY A 138 29.68 3.83 -4.86
N GLU A 139 29.51 4.61 -5.93
CA GLU A 139 28.97 5.99 -5.89
C GLU A 139 27.44 6.03 -5.70
N GLY A 140 26.77 4.89 -5.86
CA GLY A 140 25.33 4.70 -5.68
C GLY A 140 24.95 4.27 -4.26
N GLY A 141 23.77 3.66 -4.14
CA GLY A 141 23.17 3.25 -2.87
C GLY A 141 21.74 3.77 -2.72
N GLY A 142 20.90 3.03 -2.00
CA GLY A 142 19.50 3.37 -1.76
C GLY A 142 19.25 4.09 -0.43
N VAL A 143 18.04 4.59 -0.23
CA VAL A 143 17.51 5.05 1.07
C VAL A 143 16.05 4.63 1.24
N ILE A 144 15.59 4.36 2.47
CA ILE A 144 14.15 4.14 2.73
C ILE A 144 13.46 5.50 2.89
N GLN A 145 12.44 5.78 2.06
CA GLN A 145 11.56 6.94 2.22
C GLN A 145 10.30 6.56 3.02
N GLY A 146 9.51 7.54 3.48
CA GLY A 146 8.21 7.27 4.08
C GLY A 146 7.18 6.82 3.03
N THR A 147 7.15 7.51 1.89
CA THR A 147 6.19 7.28 0.80
C THR A 147 6.81 7.46 -0.59
N ALA A 148 6.11 6.93 -1.60
CA ALA A 148 6.36 7.18 -3.02
C ALA A 148 6.42 8.67 -3.39
N SER A 149 5.54 9.47 -2.78
CA SER A 149 5.45 10.92 -3.01
C SER A 149 6.66 11.66 -2.46
N GLU A 150 7.15 11.29 -1.27
CA GLU A 150 8.41 11.82 -0.72
C GLU A 150 9.62 11.49 -1.62
N ALA A 151 9.73 10.23 -2.07
CA ALA A 151 10.81 9.81 -2.97
C ALA A 151 10.82 10.62 -4.27
N THR A 152 9.64 10.80 -4.87
CA THR A 152 9.46 11.60 -6.09
C THR A 152 9.79 13.08 -5.85
N LEU A 153 9.35 13.66 -4.73
CA LEU A 153 9.69 15.04 -4.35
C LEU A 153 11.19 15.23 -4.17
N VAL A 154 11.87 14.31 -3.47
CA VAL A 154 13.33 14.33 -3.27
C VAL A 154 14.05 14.26 -4.62
N ALA A 155 13.67 13.32 -5.49
CA ALA A 155 14.25 13.18 -6.83
C ALA A 155 14.07 14.45 -7.68
N MET A 156 12.87 15.05 -7.67
CA MET A 156 12.60 16.33 -8.35
C MET A 156 13.42 17.49 -7.78
N LEU A 157 13.56 17.59 -6.45
CA LEU A 157 14.37 18.63 -5.81
C LEU A 157 15.86 18.49 -6.16
N ALA A 158 16.38 17.26 -6.20
CA ALA A 158 17.75 16.97 -6.62
C ALA A 158 17.97 17.30 -8.10
N ALA A 159 17.09 16.83 -8.99
CA ALA A 159 17.14 17.08 -10.43
C ALA A 159 17.05 18.58 -10.74
N ARG A 160 16.09 19.31 -10.13
CA ARG A 160 15.94 20.77 -10.22
C ARG A 160 17.24 21.48 -9.81
N THR A 161 17.81 21.11 -8.67
CA THR A 161 19.03 21.74 -8.15
C THR A 161 20.25 21.46 -9.04
N LYS A 162 20.34 20.26 -9.62
CA LYS A 162 21.39 19.90 -10.60
C LYS A 162 21.24 20.70 -11.90
N ALA A 163 20.03 20.77 -12.46
CA ALA A 163 19.75 21.53 -13.69
C ALA A 163 20.03 23.03 -13.53
N ILE A 164 19.61 23.62 -12.40
CA ILE A 164 19.91 25.01 -12.06
C ILE A 164 21.42 25.28 -12.02
N ARG A 165 22.19 24.44 -11.31
CA ARG A 165 23.65 24.60 -11.21
C ARG A 165 24.33 24.51 -12.58
N HIS A 166 23.88 23.60 -13.44
CA HIS A 166 24.40 23.49 -14.81
C HIS A 166 24.12 24.75 -15.62
N ILE A 167 22.88 25.23 -15.64
CA ILE A 167 22.48 26.42 -16.42
C ILE A 167 23.21 27.68 -15.93
N GLN A 168 23.48 27.80 -14.62
CA GLN A 168 24.26 28.92 -14.07
C GLN A 168 25.77 28.85 -14.40
N LEU A 169 26.35 27.65 -14.52
CA LEU A 169 27.73 27.50 -15.00
C LEU A 169 27.87 27.93 -16.48
N ASP A 170 26.83 27.68 -17.28
CA ASP A 170 26.79 28.09 -18.69
C ASP A 170 26.39 29.58 -18.85
N ASN A 171 25.73 30.19 -17.85
CA ASN A 171 25.15 31.53 -17.90
C ASN A 171 25.17 32.22 -16.52
N GLU A 172 26.32 32.74 -16.09
CA GLU A 172 26.50 33.35 -14.75
C GLU A 172 25.51 34.49 -14.44
N ASN A 173 25.05 35.21 -15.47
CA ASN A 173 24.12 36.34 -15.36
C ASN A 173 22.66 35.93 -15.05
N LEU A 174 22.28 34.64 -15.18
CA LEU A 174 20.90 34.21 -14.93
C LEU A 174 20.63 33.96 -13.45
N THR A 175 19.60 34.61 -12.91
CA THR A 175 19.19 34.38 -11.53
C THR A 175 18.51 33.03 -11.35
N GLN A 176 18.59 32.50 -10.13
CA GLN A 176 17.88 31.29 -9.69
C GLN A 176 16.38 31.33 -10.04
N GLY A 177 15.72 32.49 -9.85
CA GLY A 177 14.30 32.67 -10.10
C GLY A 177 13.93 32.57 -11.59
N GLU A 178 14.72 33.20 -12.46
CA GLU A 178 14.51 33.15 -13.92
C GLU A 178 14.71 31.76 -14.49
N ILE A 179 15.65 30.99 -13.93
CA ILE A 179 15.88 29.60 -14.34
C ILE A 179 14.70 28.73 -13.86
N ILE A 180 14.30 28.84 -12.59
CA ILE A 180 13.16 28.08 -12.02
C ILE A 180 11.88 28.36 -12.82
N GLY A 181 11.62 29.62 -13.19
CA GLY A 181 10.45 30.00 -14.00
C GLY A 181 10.43 29.45 -15.44
N ARG A 182 11.52 28.81 -15.90
CA ARG A 182 11.63 28.16 -17.22
C ARG A 182 11.70 26.63 -17.15
N LEU A 183 11.75 26.02 -15.95
CA LEU A 183 11.81 24.57 -15.81
C LEU A 183 10.41 23.95 -15.94
N VAL A 184 10.30 22.92 -16.79
CA VAL A 184 9.07 22.15 -17.00
C VAL A 184 9.29 20.71 -16.55
N ALA A 185 8.40 20.19 -15.72
CA ALA A 185 8.37 18.77 -15.35
C ALA A 185 7.32 18.03 -16.18
N TYR A 186 7.75 16.98 -16.88
CA TYR A 186 6.85 16.09 -17.61
C TYR A 186 6.44 14.91 -16.71
N THR A 187 5.17 14.51 -16.79
CA THR A 187 4.60 13.37 -16.06
C THR A 187 3.60 12.64 -16.98
N SER A 188 3.30 11.38 -16.68
CA SER A 188 2.23 10.65 -17.39
C SER A 188 0.86 10.96 -16.77
N ASP A 189 -0.14 10.99 -17.65
CA ASP A 189 -1.57 10.91 -17.35
C ASP A 189 -1.96 9.72 -16.43
N GLN A 190 -1.15 8.65 -16.41
CA GLN A 190 -1.35 7.47 -15.57
C GLN A 190 -0.73 7.59 -14.17
N VAL A 191 -0.14 8.73 -13.80
CA VAL A 191 0.40 9.00 -12.45
C VAL A 191 -0.73 9.31 -11.47
N SER A 192 -1.53 8.28 -11.22
CA SER A 192 -2.45 8.18 -10.08
C SER A 192 -1.87 7.28 -8.98
N THR A 193 -1.24 6.15 -9.32
CA THR A 193 -0.48 5.29 -8.37
C THR A 193 0.47 4.29 -9.07
N LEU A 194 1.18 4.70 -10.12
CA LEU A 194 1.81 3.74 -11.04
C LEU A 194 3.12 3.10 -10.52
N PHE A 195 2.97 1.86 -10.01
CA PHE A 195 3.98 0.81 -9.78
C PHE A 195 4.93 0.91 -8.57
N PRO A 196 5.18 -0.21 -7.84
CA PRO A 196 4.36 -1.42 -7.70
C PRO A 196 4.16 -1.89 -6.23
N ALA A 197 2.94 -2.34 -5.94
CA ALA A 197 2.46 -2.64 -4.58
C ALA A 197 2.79 -4.07 -4.03
N LEU A 198 3.66 -4.85 -4.68
CA LEU A 198 3.54 -6.32 -4.64
C LEU A 198 4.55 -7.09 -3.75
N LEU A 199 4.99 -6.51 -2.63
CA LEU A 199 5.84 -7.19 -1.62
C LEU A 199 5.38 -6.86 -0.17
N GLY A 200 5.72 -7.70 0.81
CA GLY A 200 4.99 -7.78 2.09
C GLY A 200 5.61 -7.15 3.37
N THR A 201 5.44 -5.85 3.65
CA THR A 201 5.64 -5.23 5.00
C THR A 201 4.52 -4.28 5.42
N SER A 202 4.21 -4.26 6.72
CA SER A 202 3.26 -3.34 7.36
C SER A 202 3.73 -1.88 7.48
N THR A 203 2.74 -0.98 7.49
CA THR A 203 2.71 0.48 7.74
C THR A 203 3.98 1.15 8.29
N SER A 204 4.32 2.34 7.78
CA SER A 204 5.63 3.04 7.94
C SER A 204 6.84 2.41 7.24
N CYS A 205 6.73 1.19 6.70
CA CYS A 205 7.54 0.75 5.56
C CYS A 205 6.58 0.12 4.56
N HIS A 206 6.21 0.86 3.52
CA HIS A 206 5.49 0.27 2.41
C HIS A 206 6.47 -0.50 1.55
N LEU A 207 6.31 -1.82 1.44
CA LEU A 207 6.99 -2.56 0.37
C LEU A 207 6.35 -2.30 -1.00
N GLU A 208 5.26 -1.53 -1.04
CA GLU A 208 4.76 -0.78 -2.21
C GLU A 208 5.69 0.39 -2.62
N SER A 209 6.61 0.80 -1.75
CA SER A 209 7.64 1.81 -2.03
C SER A 209 9.00 1.20 -2.41
N ILE A 210 9.09 -0.12 -2.68
CA ILE A 210 10.38 -0.76 -3.01
C ILE A 210 11.03 -0.25 -4.30
N LEU A 211 10.22 0.18 -5.27
CA LEU A 211 10.68 0.81 -6.51
C LEU A 211 10.67 2.35 -6.44
N HIS A 212 10.29 2.89 -5.28
CA HIS A 212 10.51 4.29 -4.89
C HIS A 212 11.85 4.46 -4.15
N LEU A 213 12.82 3.65 -4.54
CA LEU A 213 14.24 3.89 -4.32
C LEU A 213 14.69 5.08 -5.19
N CYS A 214 14.86 6.23 -4.54
CA CYS A 214 15.88 7.17 -5.00
C CYS A 214 17.27 6.58 -4.69
N PHE A 215 18.32 7.06 -5.36
CA PHE A 215 19.72 6.61 -5.16
C PHE A 215 20.70 7.80 -5.06
N ILE A 216 21.83 7.64 -4.31
CA ILE A 216 23.06 8.49 -4.01
C ILE A 216 23.65 7.92 -2.65
N LEU A 217 24.44 8.39 -1.63
CA LEU A 217 25.03 9.56 -0.89
C LEU A 217 24.20 10.47 0.08
N GLN A 218 23.60 9.88 1.14
CA GLN A 218 23.39 10.43 2.51
C GLN A 218 22.40 11.59 2.88
N HIS A 219 22.10 12.59 2.04
CA HIS A 219 21.30 13.80 2.44
C HIS A 219 19.84 13.88 1.92
N TRP A 220 19.07 12.79 1.77
CA TRP A 220 17.85 12.82 0.92
C TRP A 220 16.50 12.38 1.53
N GLN A 221 16.22 12.55 2.82
CA GLN A 221 14.83 12.52 3.28
C GLN A 221 14.44 13.87 3.87
N ILE A 222 13.19 14.30 3.61
CA ILE A 222 12.64 15.58 4.10
C ILE A 222 12.69 15.67 5.64
N PRO A 223 12.29 14.63 6.43
CA PRO A 223 12.49 14.63 7.87
C PRO A 223 13.95 14.33 8.27
N LEU A 224 14.48 15.05 9.26
CA LEU A 224 15.81 14.80 9.84
C LEU A 224 15.87 13.47 10.61
N GLY A 225 14.80 13.09 11.31
CA GLY A 225 14.72 11.84 12.06
C GLY A 225 14.27 10.65 11.21
N ARG A 226 14.82 9.45 11.49
CA ARG A 226 14.32 8.16 10.98
C ARG A 226 14.22 7.12 12.09
N ARG A 227 13.17 6.28 12.05
CA ARG A 227 13.05 5.03 12.83
C ARG A 227 13.92 3.94 12.20
N PHE A 228 14.15 2.84 12.91
CA PHE A 228 14.93 1.68 12.45
C PHE A 228 14.17 0.78 11.45
N ARG A 229 13.68 1.40 10.37
CA ARG A 229 12.81 0.84 9.32
C ARG A 229 13.36 -0.42 8.65
N SER A 230 14.68 -0.49 8.48
CA SER A 230 15.38 -1.60 7.82
C SER A 230 15.26 -2.95 8.55
N LEU A 231 14.92 -2.96 9.85
CA LEU A 231 14.58 -4.19 10.57
C LEU A 231 13.41 -4.94 9.93
N LYS A 232 12.38 -4.24 9.41
CA LYS A 232 11.24 -4.92 8.77
C LYS A 232 11.61 -5.60 7.48
N MET A 233 12.47 -4.98 6.67
CA MET A 233 13.02 -5.61 5.46
C MET A 233 13.88 -6.83 5.85
N TRP A 234 14.75 -6.68 6.85
CA TRP A 234 15.62 -7.77 7.32
C TRP A 234 14.85 -8.98 7.85
N PHE A 235 13.80 -8.76 8.64
CA PHE A 235 12.91 -9.82 9.13
C PHE A 235 12.16 -10.49 7.98
N VAL A 236 11.52 -9.72 7.09
CA VAL A 236 10.76 -10.27 5.95
C VAL A 236 11.66 -11.06 5.00
N PHE A 237 12.81 -10.50 4.60
CA PHE A 237 13.75 -11.16 3.68
C PHE A 237 14.34 -12.44 4.27
N ARG A 238 14.59 -12.50 5.59
CA ARG A 238 15.13 -13.69 6.26
C ARG A 238 14.07 -14.74 6.62
N MET A 239 12.83 -14.35 6.92
CA MET A 239 11.78 -15.27 7.34
C MET A 239 10.97 -15.85 6.17
N TYR A 240 10.82 -15.12 5.06
CA TYR A 240 10.22 -15.68 3.82
C TYR A 240 11.25 -16.23 2.84
N GLY A 241 12.47 -15.67 2.81
CA GLY A 241 13.45 -15.92 1.76
C GLY A 241 13.00 -15.38 0.39
N VAL A 242 13.93 -15.35 -0.57
CA VAL A 242 13.64 -14.87 -1.94
C VAL A 242 12.55 -15.74 -2.60
N SER A 243 12.63 -17.07 -2.46
CA SER A 243 11.67 -17.99 -3.05
C SER A 243 10.24 -17.81 -2.53
N GLY A 244 10.07 -17.55 -1.22
CA GLY A 244 8.75 -17.29 -0.63
C GLY A 244 8.14 -15.98 -1.10
N LEU A 245 8.95 -14.93 -1.24
CA LEU A 245 8.51 -13.64 -1.79
C LEU A 245 8.16 -13.72 -3.28
N GLN A 246 8.94 -14.48 -4.07
CA GLN A 246 8.62 -14.75 -5.47
C GLN A 246 7.32 -15.54 -5.60
N GLU A 247 7.09 -16.56 -4.77
CA GLU A 247 5.87 -17.37 -4.85
C GLU A 247 4.63 -16.61 -4.36
N TYR A 248 4.78 -15.72 -3.37
CA TYR A 248 3.73 -14.77 -2.99
C TYR A 248 3.29 -13.90 -4.18
N ILE A 249 4.23 -13.30 -4.92
CA ILE A 249 3.93 -12.55 -6.14
C ILE A 249 3.24 -13.45 -7.18
N ARG A 250 3.81 -14.62 -7.48
CA ARG A 250 3.26 -15.56 -8.48
C ARG A 250 1.83 -15.99 -8.14
N LYS A 251 1.52 -16.22 -6.87
CA LYS A 251 0.15 -16.51 -6.40
C LYS A 251 -0.80 -15.35 -6.71
N HIS A 252 -0.46 -14.12 -6.35
CA HIS A 252 -1.31 -12.95 -6.64
C HIS A 252 -1.52 -12.74 -8.15
N VAL A 253 -0.51 -13.00 -8.97
CA VAL A 253 -0.63 -12.97 -10.44
C VAL A 253 -1.56 -14.08 -10.94
N ARG A 254 -1.38 -15.34 -10.49
CA ARG A 254 -2.27 -16.46 -10.87
C ARG A 254 -3.74 -16.19 -10.53
N LEU A 255 -4.04 -15.62 -9.36
CA LEU A 255 -5.41 -15.29 -8.95
C LEU A 255 -6.02 -14.14 -9.77
N ALA A 256 -5.21 -13.19 -10.26
CA ALA A 256 -5.68 -12.18 -11.22
C ALA A 256 -5.97 -12.78 -12.60
N HIS A 257 -5.17 -13.75 -13.06
CA HIS A 257 -5.47 -14.49 -14.29
C HIS A 257 -6.71 -15.38 -14.14
N GLU A 258 -6.92 -16.02 -12.99
CA GLU A 258 -8.17 -16.74 -12.69
C GLU A 258 -9.39 -15.81 -12.81
N PHE A 259 -9.34 -14.60 -12.22
CA PHE A 259 -10.42 -13.62 -12.36
C PHE A 259 -10.60 -13.13 -13.81
N LYS A 260 -9.49 -12.88 -14.54
CA LYS A 260 -9.54 -12.51 -15.96
C LYS A 260 -10.24 -13.58 -16.79
N ASP A 261 -9.90 -14.85 -16.58
CA ASP A 261 -10.43 -15.95 -17.36
C ASP A 261 -11.90 -16.23 -17.02
N LEU A 262 -12.33 -15.96 -15.77
CA LEU A 262 -13.74 -15.92 -15.38
C LEU A 262 -14.52 -14.79 -16.08
N VAL A 263 -13.95 -13.59 -16.18
CA VAL A 263 -14.55 -12.46 -16.91
C VAL A 263 -14.67 -12.75 -18.41
N LEU A 264 -13.68 -13.44 -19.01
CA LEU A 264 -13.69 -13.82 -20.41
C LEU A 264 -14.69 -14.95 -20.75
N GLN A 265 -15.18 -15.69 -19.75
CA GLN A 265 -16.23 -16.70 -19.91
C GLN A 265 -17.66 -16.11 -19.92
N ASP A 266 -17.83 -14.81 -19.62
CA ASP A 266 -19.13 -14.14 -19.61
C ASP A 266 -19.20 -13.06 -20.70
N ASP A 267 -19.88 -13.38 -21.81
CA ASP A 267 -20.06 -12.52 -22.97
C ASP A 267 -20.65 -11.13 -22.67
N ARG A 268 -21.19 -10.89 -21.48
CA ARG A 268 -21.71 -9.59 -21.05
C ARG A 268 -20.60 -8.61 -20.65
N PHE A 269 -19.39 -9.08 -20.35
CA PHE A 269 -18.28 -8.24 -19.87
C PHE A 269 -17.17 -8.06 -20.93
N GLU A 270 -16.30 -7.08 -20.73
CA GLU A 270 -15.08 -6.84 -21.51
C GLU A 270 -13.88 -6.52 -20.59
N ILE A 271 -12.70 -7.07 -20.93
CA ILE A 271 -11.41 -6.69 -20.34
C ILE A 271 -10.93 -5.39 -21.01
N CYS A 272 -10.52 -4.40 -20.21
CA CYS A 272 -10.24 -3.03 -20.69
C CYS A 272 -8.74 -2.72 -20.87
N ALA A 273 -7.86 -3.56 -20.33
CA ALA A 273 -6.41 -3.43 -20.42
C ALA A 273 -5.72 -4.79 -20.18
N ASP A 274 -4.47 -4.94 -20.59
CA ASP A 274 -3.71 -6.18 -20.41
C ASP A 274 -3.46 -6.51 -18.93
N VAL A 275 -3.74 -7.75 -18.55
CA VAL A 275 -3.49 -8.28 -17.21
C VAL A 275 -2.07 -8.83 -17.17
N ILE A 276 -1.17 -8.08 -16.53
CA ILE A 276 0.27 -8.39 -16.40
C ILE A 276 0.64 -8.76 -14.94
N LEU A 277 -0.05 -8.16 -13.97
CA LEU A 277 0.16 -8.34 -12.53
C LEU A 277 -1.20 -8.56 -11.82
N GLY A 278 -1.22 -8.44 -10.49
CA GLY A 278 -2.40 -8.60 -9.63
C GLY A 278 -3.52 -7.55 -9.79
N LEU A 279 -3.80 -7.05 -11.00
CA LEU A 279 -4.87 -6.09 -11.30
C LEU A 279 -5.59 -6.48 -12.60
N VAL A 280 -6.92 -6.59 -12.53
CA VAL A 280 -7.79 -6.73 -13.70
C VAL A 280 -8.68 -5.48 -13.82
N CYS A 281 -8.63 -4.84 -15.00
CA CYS A 281 -9.51 -3.74 -15.36
C CYS A 281 -10.61 -4.27 -16.29
N PHE A 282 -11.86 -4.23 -15.84
CA PHE A 282 -12.99 -4.85 -16.55
C PHE A 282 -14.24 -3.96 -16.49
N ARG A 283 -15.21 -4.18 -17.39
CA ARG A 283 -16.52 -3.52 -17.35
C ARG A 283 -17.60 -4.40 -17.96
N LEU A 284 -18.85 -4.12 -17.61
CA LEU A 284 -20.01 -4.65 -18.32
C LEU A 284 -20.16 -3.90 -19.66
N LYS A 285 -20.38 -4.64 -20.75
CA LYS A 285 -20.58 -4.06 -22.09
C LYS A 285 -21.84 -3.20 -22.09
N GLY A 286 -21.69 -1.94 -22.47
CA GLY A 286 -22.72 -0.91 -22.35
C GLY A 286 -22.12 0.46 -21.99
N SER A 287 -22.95 1.34 -21.43
CA SER A 287 -22.60 2.73 -21.11
C SER A 287 -21.75 2.87 -19.83
N ASN A 288 -21.38 4.10 -19.45
CA ASN A 288 -20.62 4.37 -18.22
C ASN A 288 -21.54 4.28 -16.99
N GLU A 289 -22.73 4.85 -17.08
CA GLU A 289 -23.73 4.94 -16.02
C GLU A 289 -24.20 3.54 -15.58
N LEU A 290 -24.31 2.59 -16.53
CA LEU A 290 -24.57 1.18 -16.25
C LEU A 290 -23.47 0.55 -15.36
N ASN A 291 -22.21 0.94 -15.55
CA ASN A 291 -21.08 0.46 -14.78
C ASN A 291 -20.92 1.19 -13.44
N GLU A 292 -21.30 2.46 -13.36
CA GLU A 292 -21.41 3.21 -12.11
C GLU A 292 -22.48 2.60 -11.19
N VAL A 293 -23.67 2.31 -11.72
CA VAL A 293 -24.75 1.63 -10.98
C VAL A 293 -24.34 0.21 -10.58
N LEU A 294 -23.65 -0.54 -11.46
CA LEU A 294 -23.09 -1.85 -11.12
C LEU A 294 -22.11 -1.75 -9.93
N LEU A 295 -21.14 -0.84 -9.98
CA LEU A 295 -20.16 -0.67 -8.91
C LEU A 295 -20.81 -0.22 -7.60
N LYS A 296 -21.76 0.72 -7.67
CA LYS A 296 -22.55 1.16 -6.50
C LYS A 296 -23.25 -0.04 -5.85
N ASN A 297 -23.98 -0.82 -6.64
CA ASN A 297 -24.71 -1.99 -6.13
C ASN A 297 -23.79 -3.08 -5.56
N ILE A 298 -22.58 -3.26 -6.10
CA ILE A 298 -21.58 -4.19 -5.54
C ILE A 298 -21.07 -3.71 -4.18
N ASN A 299 -20.68 -2.44 -4.06
CA ASN A 299 -20.22 -1.87 -2.79
C ASN A 299 -21.36 -1.80 -1.75
N ASP A 300 -22.60 -1.52 -2.16
CA ASP A 300 -23.78 -1.50 -1.30
C ASP A 300 -24.24 -2.89 -0.83
N ALA A 301 -23.88 -3.96 -1.54
CA ALA A 301 -24.05 -5.32 -1.04
C ALA A 301 -23.07 -5.69 0.10
N ARG A 302 -22.04 -4.86 0.34
CA ARG A 302 -21.02 -4.99 1.40
C ARG A 302 -20.25 -6.33 1.46
N LYS A 303 -20.36 -7.18 0.42
CA LYS A 303 -19.69 -8.50 0.36
C LYS A 303 -18.26 -8.46 -0.16
N ILE A 304 -17.94 -7.48 -1.00
CA ILE A 304 -16.61 -7.22 -1.57
C ILE A 304 -16.46 -5.71 -1.77
N HIS A 305 -15.24 -5.20 -1.81
CA HIS A 305 -14.99 -3.77 -2.08
C HIS A 305 -14.13 -3.56 -3.33
N LEU A 306 -14.59 -2.72 -4.25
CA LEU A 306 -13.89 -2.32 -5.48
C LEU A 306 -13.92 -0.80 -5.66
N VAL A 307 -13.01 -0.29 -6.48
CA VAL A 307 -12.95 1.11 -6.93
C VAL A 307 -12.94 1.20 -8.47
N PRO A 308 -13.34 2.33 -9.07
CA PRO A 308 -13.29 2.52 -10.50
C PRO A 308 -11.97 3.12 -10.97
N CYS A 309 -11.80 3.24 -12.28
CA CYS A 309 -11.01 4.28 -12.93
C CYS A 309 -11.67 4.72 -14.25
N HIS A 310 -11.15 5.80 -14.82
CA HIS A 310 -11.49 6.23 -16.17
C HIS A 310 -10.34 5.87 -17.12
N LEU A 311 -10.61 5.05 -18.15
CA LEU A 311 -9.65 4.72 -19.19
C LEU A 311 -10.18 5.26 -20.53
N ARG A 312 -9.51 6.30 -21.06
CA ARG A 312 -9.85 6.96 -22.34
C ARG A 312 -11.35 7.35 -22.44
N GLY A 313 -11.92 7.89 -21.35
CA GLY A 313 -13.33 8.29 -21.26
C GLY A 313 -14.33 7.17 -20.92
N LYS A 314 -13.92 5.89 -20.92
CA LYS A 314 -14.75 4.79 -20.40
C LYS A 314 -14.62 4.70 -18.88
N PHE A 315 -15.73 4.51 -18.18
CA PHE A 315 -15.77 4.06 -16.78
C PHE A 315 -15.48 2.56 -16.72
N VAL A 316 -14.58 2.16 -15.82
CA VAL A 316 -14.00 0.80 -15.71
C VAL A 316 -13.90 0.40 -14.24
N LEU A 317 -14.26 -0.83 -13.91
CA LEU A 317 -14.11 -1.41 -12.57
C LEU A 317 -12.71 -2.02 -12.42
N ARG A 318 -12.09 -1.83 -11.26
CA ARG A 318 -10.77 -2.39 -10.93
C ARG A 318 -10.90 -3.50 -9.89
N PHE A 319 -10.32 -4.66 -10.20
CA PHE A 319 -10.22 -5.81 -9.30
C PHE A 319 -8.74 -6.07 -9.00
N ALA A 320 -8.26 -5.63 -7.84
CA ALA A 320 -6.86 -5.75 -7.42
C ALA A 320 -6.70 -6.86 -6.37
N ILE A 321 -5.77 -7.81 -6.57
CA ILE A 321 -5.54 -8.93 -5.65
C ILE A 321 -4.72 -8.44 -4.44
N CYS A 322 -5.40 -8.05 -3.37
CA CYS A 322 -4.77 -7.28 -2.28
C CYS A 322 -4.33 -8.13 -1.07
N ALA A 323 -5.26 -8.79 -0.37
CA ALA A 323 -4.96 -9.43 0.91
C ALA A 323 -3.98 -10.62 0.80
N ARG A 324 -3.12 -10.78 1.81
CA ARG A 324 -2.15 -11.91 1.89
C ARG A 324 -2.81 -13.29 1.95
N THR A 325 -4.03 -13.35 2.47
CA THR A 325 -4.83 -14.57 2.70
C THR A 325 -5.82 -14.88 1.57
N VAL A 326 -5.81 -14.10 0.48
CA VAL A 326 -6.68 -14.36 -0.68
C VAL A 326 -6.34 -15.69 -1.36
N GLU A 327 -7.35 -16.39 -1.86
CA GLU A 327 -7.31 -17.72 -2.47
C GLU A 327 -8.39 -17.81 -3.56
N SER A 328 -8.33 -18.83 -4.43
CA SER A 328 -9.30 -19.08 -5.52
C SER A 328 -10.75 -19.02 -5.04
N SER A 329 -11.08 -19.61 -3.87
CA SER A 329 -12.42 -19.56 -3.26
C SER A 329 -13.00 -18.13 -3.17
N HIS A 330 -12.16 -17.17 -2.77
CA HIS A 330 -12.54 -15.77 -2.64
C HIS A 330 -12.74 -15.08 -4.00
N ILE A 331 -11.95 -15.48 -5.02
CA ILE A 331 -12.10 -15.01 -6.40
C ILE A 331 -13.43 -15.50 -6.99
N GLN A 332 -13.72 -16.79 -6.83
CA GLN A 332 -14.96 -17.42 -7.28
C GLN A 332 -16.19 -16.81 -6.57
N PHE A 333 -16.10 -16.56 -5.26
CA PHE A 333 -17.13 -15.86 -4.50
C PHE A 333 -17.34 -14.43 -5.01
N ALA A 334 -16.27 -13.65 -5.17
CA ALA A 334 -16.35 -12.28 -5.66
C ALA A 334 -17.01 -12.21 -7.05
N TRP A 335 -16.56 -13.06 -7.98
CA TRP A 335 -17.14 -13.15 -9.33
C TRP A 335 -18.61 -13.56 -9.32
N LYS A 336 -19.01 -14.51 -8.47
CA LYS A 336 -20.41 -14.91 -8.28
C LYS A 336 -21.28 -13.75 -7.78
N ASN A 337 -20.78 -12.90 -6.89
CA ASN A 337 -21.50 -11.71 -6.44
C ASN A 337 -21.65 -10.68 -7.58
N ILE A 338 -20.56 -10.36 -8.29
CA ILE A 338 -20.55 -9.42 -9.43
C ILE A 338 -21.53 -9.86 -10.52
N THR A 339 -21.45 -11.11 -10.96
CA THR A 339 -22.34 -11.68 -11.99
C THR A 339 -23.79 -11.76 -11.55
N THR A 340 -24.07 -12.04 -10.27
CA THR A 340 -25.43 -12.01 -9.72
C THR A 340 -26.03 -10.60 -9.80
N ILE A 341 -25.29 -9.58 -9.33
CA ILE A 341 -25.74 -8.19 -9.33
C ILE A 341 -25.94 -7.66 -10.77
N ALA A 342 -25.00 -7.94 -11.67
CA ALA A 342 -25.14 -7.61 -13.09
C ALA A 342 -26.34 -8.31 -13.75
N SER A 343 -26.68 -9.54 -13.33
CA SER A 343 -27.84 -10.28 -13.82
C SER A 343 -29.18 -9.72 -13.35
N VAL A 344 -29.22 -9.06 -12.19
CA VAL A 344 -30.40 -8.32 -11.73
C VAL A 344 -30.51 -7.00 -12.49
N LEU A 345 -29.42 -6.22 -12.54
CA LEU A 345 -29.37 -4.91 -13.18
C LEU A 345 -29.80 -4.95 -14.65
N LEU A 346 -29.29 -5.92 -15.43
CA LEU A 346 -29.66 -6.11 -16.84
C LEU A 346 -31.11 -6.59 -17.06
N LYS A 347 -31.77 -7.17 -16.05
CA LYS A 347 -33.21 -7.50 -16.13
C LYS A 347 -34.06 -6.25 -15.91
N THR A 348 -33.75 -5.48 -14.86
CA THR A 348 -34.43 -4.21 -14.57
C THR A 348 -34.33 -3.23 -15.74
N GLN A 349 -33.17 -3.15 -16.41
CA GLN A 349 -32.99 -2.25 -17.55
C GLN A 349 -33.90 -2.60 -18.73
N LYS A 350 -34.10 -3.89 -19.04
CA LYS A 350 -35.02 -4.32 -20.11
C LYS A 350 -36.47 -3.97 -19.79
N GLN A 351 -36.88 -4.19 -18.53
CA GLN A 351 -38.21 -3.84 -18.03
C GLN A 351 -38.48 -2.32 -17.94
N SER A 352 -37.51 -1.48 -18.27
CA SER A 352 -37.67 -0.02 -18.41
C SER A 352 -37.54 0.49 -19.86
N THR A 353 -37.41 -0.43 -20.83
CA THR A 353 -37.33 -0.13 -22.27
C THR A 353 -38.44 -0.80 -23.10
N ASP A 354 -39.22 -1.69 -22.47
CA ASP A 354 -40.50 -2.24 -22.95
C ASP A 354 -41.68 -1.42 -22.38
#